data_AF-A0A2X3JL45-F1
#
_entry.id   AF-A0A2X3JL45-F1
#
_cell.length_a   1.000
_cell.length_b   1.000
_cell.length_c   1.000
_cell.angle_alpha   90.00
_cell.angle_beta   90.00
_cell.angle_gamma   90.00
#
_symmetry.space_group_name_H-M   'P 1'
#
loop_
_entity.id
_entity.type
_entity.pdbx_description
1 polymer ?
#
loop_
_entity_poly.entity_id
_entity_poly.type
_entity_poly.pdbx_seq_one_letter_code
_entity_poly.pdbx_strand_id
1 'polypeptide(L)'
;MPHARSIFILPPSKIELDRRLRGRGQDSEEVIAKRMAQAVAEMSHYAEYDYLIVNDDFDTALTDLKTIIRAERLRMSRQKQRHDALISKLLAD
;
A
#
# COMPACT_ATOMS: atom_id res chain seq x y z
N MET A 1 4.68 -15.45 4.64
CA MET A 1 3.24 -15.26 4.34
C MET A 1 3.02 -15.29 2.83
N PRO A 2 2.73 -16.44 2.21
CA PRO A 2 2.76 -16.57 0.73
C PRO A 2 1.56 -15.94 -0.02
N HIS A 3 0.63 -15.29 0.69
CA HIS A 3 -0.60 -14.72 0.10
C HIS A 3 -0.87 -13.27 0.47
N ALA A 4 0.02 -12.64 1.24
CA ALA A 4 -0.09 -11.20 1.51
C ALA A 4 0.30 -10.44 0.24
N ARG A 5 -0.37 -9.31 -0.03
CA ARG A 5 0.08 -8.35 -1.03
C ARG A 5 0.69 -7.15 -0.35
N SER A 6 1.92 -6.82 -0.72
CA SER A 6 2.65 -5.68 -0.19
C SER A 6 2.37 -4.44 -1.04
N ILE A 7 2.12 -3.31 -0.37
CA ILE A 7 1.86 -2.03 -1.02
C ILE A 7 2.83 -1.02 -0.42
N PHE A 8 3.64 -0.39 -1.26
CA PHE A 8 4.55 0.67 -0.86
C PHE A 8 3.97 2.03 -1.22
N ILE A 9 3.97 2.98 -0.27
CA ILE A 9 3.45 4.34 -0.46
C ILE A 9 4.63 5.31 -0.47
N LEU A 10 4.93 5.86 -1.64
CA LEU A 10 5.97 6.85 -1.85
C LEU A 10 5.47 8.27 -1.64
N PRO A 11 6.25 9.15 -0.99
CA PRO A 11 6.05 10.59 -1.13
C PRO A 11 6.47 11.05 -2.53
N PRO A 12 5.95 12.19 -3.04
CA PRO A 12 6.31 12.71 -4.37
C PRO A 12 7.75 13.22 -4.44
N SER A 13 8.34 13.57 -3.29
CA SER A 13 9.71 14.04 -3.21
C SER A 13 10.30 13.84 -1.81
N LYS A 14 11.63 13.88 -1.72
CA LYS A 14 12.36 13.88 -0.43
C LYS A 14 12.02 15.12 0.42
N ILE A 15 11.78 16.26 -0.24
CA ILE A 15 11.41 17.53 0.43
C ILE A 15 10.06 17.37 1.12
N GLU A 16 9.08 16.78 0.43
CA GLU A 16 7.75 16.54 0.99
C GLU A 16 7.80 15.53 2.14
N LEU A 17 8.66 14.50 2.05
CA LEU A 17 8.88 13.56 3.13
C LEU A 17 9.44 14.23 4.38
N ASP A 18 10.49 15.05 4.22
CA ASP A 18 11.10 15.81 5.31
C ASP A 18 10.08 16.78 5.95
N ARG A 19 9.31 17.50 5.13
CA ARG A 19 8.21 18.36 5.59
C ARG A 19 7.18 17.58 6.44
N ARG A 20 6.78 16.39 6.00
CA ARG A 20 5.83 15.53 6.73
C ARG A 20 6.41 14.99 8.04
N LEU A 21 7.70 14.67 8.09
CA LEU A 21 8.37 14.23 9.31
C LEU A 21 8.48 15.37 10.33
N ARG A 22 8.90 16.56 9.89
CA ARG A 22 8.96 17.78 10.71
C ARG A 22 7.59 18.21 11.23
N GLY A 23 6.56 18.12 10.38
CA GLY A 23 5.18 18.49 10.73
C GLY A 23 4.55 17.65 11.85
N ARG A 24 5.15 16.52 12.23
CA ARG A 24 4.69 15.71 13.38
C ARG A 24 5.01 16.36 14.74
N GLY A 25 5.84 17.39 14.78
CA GLY A 25 6.02 18.28 15.93
C GLY A 25 6.64 17.65 17.19
N GLN A 26 7.09 16.41 17.12
CA GLN A 26 7.56 15.63 18.29
C GLN A 26 8.93 14.97 18.08
N ASP A 27 9.50 15.04 16.87
CA ASP A 27 10.78 14.43 16.57
C ASP A 27 11.89 15.50 16.64
N SER A 28 13.03 15.16 17.27
CA SER A 28 14.24 16.00 17.20
C SER A 28 14.87 15.96 15.81
N GLU A 29 15.72 16.94 15.47
CA GLU A 29 16.44 16.96 14.18
C GLU A 29 17.22 15.66 13.92
N GLU A 30 17.84 15.08 14.95
CA GLU A 30 18.56 13.80 14.84
C GLU A 30 17.62 12.63 14.51
N VAL A 31 16.41 12.60 15.10
CA VAL A 31 15.39 11.58 14.81
C VAL A 31 14.87 11.74 13.38
N ILE A 32 14.66 12.97 12.92
CA ILE A 32 14.21 13.28 11.55
C ILE A 32 15.27 12.85 10.54
N ALA A 33 16.54 13.18 10.76
CA ALA A 33 17.64 12.77 9.89
C ALA A 33 17.76 11.23 9.81
N LYS A 34 17.63 10.54 10.94
CA LYS A 34 17.63 9.07 10.98
C LYS A 34 16.46 8.46 10.23
N ARG A 35 15.24 9.00 10.41
CA ARG A 35 14.04 8.55 9.69
C ARG A 35 14.12 8.82 8.20
N MET A 36 14.68 9.97 7.80
CA MET A 36 14.92 10.28 6.39
C MET A 36 15.91 9.30 5.76
N ALA A 37 17.02 9.01 6.43
CA ALA A 37 18.00 8.05 5.95
C ALA A 37 17.39 6.64 5.81
N GLN A 38 16.61 6.21 6.81
CA GLN A 38 15.89 4.94 6.77
C GLN A 38 14.88 4.89 5.63
N ALA A 39 14.06 5.93 5.45
CA ALA A 39 13.09 5.98 4.37
C ALA A 39 13.75 5.94 2.98
N VAL A 40 14.89 6.63 2.79
CA VAL A 40 15.65 6.57 1.53
C VAL A 40 16.24 5.18 1.30
N ALA A 41 16.72 4.51 2.35
CA ALA A 41 17.20 3.13 2.26
C ALA A 41 16.05 2.14 1.95
N GLU A 42 14.88 2.30 2.56
CA GLU A 42 13.70 1.47 2.25
C GLU A 42 13.21 1.70 0.82
N MET A 43 13.30 2.94 0.31
CA MET A 43 12.97 3.27 -1.08
C MET A 43 13.86 2.55 -2.09
N SER A 44 15.06 2.05 -1.77
CA SER A 44 15.84 1.25 -2.73
C SER A 44 15.28 -0.15 -2.95
N HIS A 45 14.46 -0.64 -2.02
CA HIS A 45 13.82 -1.96 -2.05
C HIS A 45 12.38 -1.93 -2.58
N TYR A 46 11.92 -0.80 -3.15
CA TYR A 46 10.55 -0.65 -3.64
C TYR A 46 10.15 -1.73 -4.68
N ALA A 47 11.12 -2.23 -5.44
CA ALA A 47 10.91 -3.24 -6.49
C ALA A 47 10.50 -4.62 -5.93
N GLU A 48 10.62 -4.84 -4.61
CA GLU A 48 10.20 -6.06 -3.94
C GLU A 48 8.71 -6.07 -3.55
N TYR A 49 8.01 -4.95 -3.73
CA TYR A 49 6.59 -4.82 -3.41
C TYR A 49 5.68 -5.20 -4.58
N ASP A 50 4.48 -5.73 -4.28
CA ASP A 50 3.50 -6.05 -5.33
C ASP A 50 2.90 -4.80 -5.99
N TYR A 51 2.78 -3.70 -5.22
CA TYR A 51 2.21 -2.43 -5.69
C TYR A 51 2.98 -1.23 -5.15
N LEU A 52 3.01 -0.17 -5.96
CA LEU A 52 3.60 1.13 -5.64
C LEU A 52 2.55 2.23 -5.84
N ILE A 53 2.32 3.06 -4.83
CA ILE A 53 1.45 4.24 -4.89
C ILE A 53 2.29 5.47 -4.61
N VAL A 54 2.25 6.47 -5.48
CA VAL A 54 2.81 7.80 -5.19
C VAL A 54 1.71 8.64 -4.54
N ASN A 55 2.02 9.23 -3.39
CA ASN A 55 1.08 10.01 -2.58
C ASN A 55 1.40 11.51 -2.70
N ASP A 56 1.23 12.01 -3.93
CA ASP A 56 1.29 13.44 -4.29
C ASP A 56 -0.03 14.15 -3.97
N ASP A 57 -1.15 13.52 -4.33
CA ASP A 57 -2.52 13.89 -4.02
C ASP A 57 -3.19 12.82 -3.14
N PHE A 58 -3.77 13.26 -2.04
CA PHE A 58 -4.32 12.34 -1.02
C PHE A 58 -5.52 11.55 -1.55
N ASP A 59 -6.42 12.22 -2.27
CA ASP A 59 -7.66 11.60 -2.75
C ASP A 59 -7.37 10.56 -3.84
N THR A 60 -6.40 10.85 -4.71
CA THR A 60 -5.89 9.92 -5.72
C THR A 60 -5.25 8.70 -5.06
N ALA A 61 -4.29 8.90 -4.15
CA ALA A 61 -3.61 7.81 -3.46
C ALA A 61 -4.58 6.93 -2.65
N LEU A 62 -5.59 7.54 -2.02
CA LEU A 62 -6.65 6.82 -1.32
C LEU A 62 -7.51 5.98 -2.27
N THR A 63 -7.82 6.53 -3.45
CA THR A 63 -8.59 5.83 -4.49
C THR A 63 -7.82 4.64 -5.03
N ASP A 64 -6.53 4.79 -5.29
CA ASP A 64 -5.65 3.72 -5.74
C ASP A 64 -5.55 2.59 -4.71
N LEU A 65 -5.35 2.95 -3.44
CA LEU A 65 -5.30 1.98 -2.34
C LEU A 65 -6.61 1.19 -2.24
N LYS A 66 -7.76 1.88 -2.28
CA LYS A 66 -9.08 1.23 -2.28
C LYS A 66 -9.25 0.29 -3.47
N THR A 67 -8.75 0.69 -4.64
CA THR A 67 -8.82 -0.08 -5.88
C THR A 67 -8.02 -1.36 -5.78
N ILE A 68 -6.78 -1.30 -5.29
CA ILE A 68 -5.93 -2.48 -5.06
C ILE A 68 -6.63 -3.46 -4.11
N ILE A 69 -7.12 -2.98 -2.97
CA ILE A 69 -7.81 -3.83 -1.98
C ILE A 69 -9.07 -4.47 -2.60
N ARG A 70 -9.83 -3.70 -3.39
CA ARG A 70 -11.03 -4.21 -4.07
C ARG A 70 -10.65 -5.28 -5.10
N ALA A 71 -9.64 -5.04 -5.92
CA ALA A 71 -9.16 -5.99 -6.93
C ALA A 71 -8.69 -7.30 -6.27
N GLU A 72 -7.93 -7.22 -5.18
CA GLU A 72 -7.47 -8.40 -4.43
C GLU A 72 -8.62 -9.22 -3.84
N ARG A 73 -9.69 -8.56 -3.40
CA ARG A 73 -10.90 -9.23 -2.90
C ARG A 73 -11.69 -9.92 -4.02
N LEU A 74 -11.62 -9.42 -5.25
CA LEU A 74 -12.34 -9.95 -6.41
C LEU A 74 -11.60 -11.07 -7.15
N ARG A 75 -10.39 -11.45 -6.71
CA ARG A 75 -9.66 -12.57 -7.34
C ARG A 75 -10.42 -13.88 -7.28
N MET A 76 -10.30 -14.68 -8.34
CA MET A 76 -11.02 -15.96 -8.49
C MET A 76 -10.86 -16.90 -7.29
N SER A 77 -9.67 -17.03 -6.71
CA SER A 77 -9.47 -17.89 -5.53
C SER A 77 -10.31 -17.44 -4.33
N ARG A 78 -10.41 -16.13 -4.09
CA ARG A 78 -11.24 -15.57 -3.01
C ARG A 78 -12.73 -15.60 -3.34
N GLN A 79 -13.09 -15.27 -4.57
CA GLN A 79 -14.50 -15.28 -5.01
C GLN A 79 -15.08 -16.69 -5.05
N LYS A 80 -14.31 -17.69 -5.49
CA LYS A 80 -14.71 -19.10 -5.45
C LYS A 80 -15.01 -19.53 -4.02
N GLN A 81 -14.10 -19.24 -3.08
CA GLN A 81 -14.33 -19.55 -1.67
C GLN A 81 -15.53 -18.79 -1.08
N ARG A 82 -15.67 -17.50 -1.40
CA ARG A 82 -16.74 -16.65 -0.90
C ARG A 82 -18.13 -17.05 -1.41
N HIS A 83 -18.21 -17.51 -2.66
CA HIS A 83 -19.47 -17.82 -3.34
C HIS A 83 -19.65 -19.31 -3.59
N ASP A 84 -18.92 -20.18 -2.87
CA ASP A 84 -18.92 -21.63 -3.09
C ASP A 84 -20.33 -22.22 -3.14
N ALA A 85 -21.15 -21.97 -2.11
CA ALA A 85 -22.54 -22.44 -2.05
C ALA A 85 -23.43 -21.92 -3.19
N LEU A 86 -23.25 -20.65 -3.60
CA LEU A 86 -23.99 -20.06 -4.71
C LEU A 86 -23.60 -20.73 -6.03
N ILE A 87 -22.30 -20.92 -6.25
CA ILE A 87 -21.77 -21.56 -7.46
C ILE A 87 -22.24 -23.01 -7.53
N SER A 88 -22.14 -23.78 -6.45
CA SER A 88 -22.61 -25.16 -6.39
C SER A 88 -24.10 -25.27 -6.69
N LYS A 89 -24.92 -24.35 -6.15
CA LYS A 89 -26.36 -24.32 -6.44
C LYS A 89 -26.62 -24.08 -7.93
N LEU A 90 -25.92 -23.13 -8.56
CA LEU A 90 -26.10 -22.81 -9.98
C LEU A 90 -25.61 -23.90 -10.95
N LEU A 91 -24.77 -24.83 -10.48
CA LEU A 91 -24.21 -25.93 -11.28
C LEU A 91 -24.95 -27.26 -11.10
N ALA A 92 -25.86 -27.35 -10.14
CA ALA A 92 -26.62 -28.56 -9.81
C ALA A 92 -27.97 -28.68 -10.55
N ASP A 93 -28.34 -27.64 -11.31
CA ASP A 93 -29.48 -27.60 -12.24
C ASP A 93 -29.03 -27.95 -13.67
#